data_AF-A0A662NTP6-F1
#
_entry.id   AF-A0A662NTP6-F1
#
_cell.length_a   1.000
_cell.length_b   1.000
_cell.length_c   1.000
_cell.angle_alpha   90.00
_cell.angle_beta   90.00
_cell.angle_gamma   90.00
#
_symmetry.space_group_name_H-M   'P 1'
#
loop_
_entity.id
_entity.type
_entity.pdbx_description
1 polymer ?
#
loop_
_entity_poly.entity_id
_entity_poly.type
_entity_poly.pdbx_seq_one_letter_code
_entity_poly.pdbx_strand_id
1 'polypeptide(L)'
;MDRAKVALGRAHNSTSVATITNPEELSVADRLKAMEDRVNQLTELINSGFRALSKDRRENDNAYNSNSDGRIPAGTIFMGTSVRNGTLLLTVTEDGYCIGESKYSSLSAAAQAASGVRRSGWTFWKTADGRTAKEVFGK
;
A
#
# COMPACT_ATOMS: atom_id res chain seq x y z
N MET A 1 -62.81 -16.09 -0.27
CA MET A 1 -62.42 -16.46 -1.64
C MET A 1 -62.32 -15.18 -2.45
N ASP A 2 -61.15 -14.97 -3.08
CA ASP A 2 -60.89 -14.27 -4.35
C ASP A 2 -61.51 -12.89 -4.60
N ARG A 3 -60.84 -11.86 -5.14
CA ARG A 3 -59.54 -11.77 -5.82
C ARG A 3 -59.18 -10.28 -5.98
N ALA A 4 -57.90 -10.00 -5.82
CA ALA A 4 -57.24 -8.80 -6.31
C ALA A 4 -57.39 -8.63 -7.84
N LYS A 5 -57.25 -7.39 -8.34
CA LYS A 5 -56.29 -6.94 -9.38
C LYS A 5 -56.70 -5.58 -9.98
N VAL A 6 -55.82 -4.56 -9.92
CA VAL A 6 -55.03 -3.98 -11.06
C VAL A 6 -55.79 -2.81 -11.73
N ALA A 7 -55.25 -1.63 -12.04
CA ALA A 7 -53.94 -1.01 -11.90
C ALA A 7 -53.99 0.49 -12.32
N LEU A 8 -52.87 1.16 -12.07
CA LEU A 8 -52.28 2.29 -12.82
C LEU A 8 -52.98 3.66 -12.81
N GLY A 9 -52.37 4.59 -12.06
CA GLY A 9 -52.49 6.03 -12.29
C GLY A 9 -51.26 6.75 -11.76
N ARG A 10 -50.33 7.09 -12.66
CA ARG A 10 -49.08 7.83 -12.39
C ARG A 10 -49.39 9.17 -11.72
N ALA A 11 -48.69 9.47 -10.62
CA ALA A 11 -48.50 10.85 -10.16
C ALA A 11 -47.01 11.07 -9.94
N HIS A 12 -46.50 12.07 -10.67
CA HIS A 12 -45.12 12.48 -10.73
C HIS A 12 -44.59 12.84 -9.34
N ASN A 13 -43.52 12.17 -8.90
CA ASN A 13 -42.62 12.80 -7.95
C ASN A 13 -41.94 13.94 -8.72
N SER A 14 -42.39 15.16 -8.49
CA SER A 14 -41.70 16.37 -8.94
C SER A 14 -40.27 16.33 -8.42
N THR A 15 -39.35 15.90 -9.28
CA THR A 15 -37.94 16.21 -9.15
C THR A 15 -37.83 17.71 -9.31
N SER A 16 -37.86 18.42 -8.18
CA SER A 16 -37.39 19.80 -8.12
C SER A 16 -35.91 19.78 -8.46
N VAL A 17 -35.60 20.00 -9.73
CA VAL A 17 -34.29 20.44 -10.19
C VAL A 17 -34.11 21.84 -9.63
N ALA A 18 -33.57 21.92 -8.41
CA ALA A 18 -33.15 23.17 -7.80
C ALA A 18 -31.65 23.35 -8.09
N THR A 19 -31.42 24.11 -9.16
CA THR A 19 -30.39 25.14 -9.29
C THR A 19 -28.95 24.76 -8.95
N ILE A 20 -28.15 24.71 -10.01
CA ILE A 20 -26.69 24.87 -9.98
C ILE A 20 -26.41 26.24 -9.33
N THR A 21 -26.25 26.29 -8.02
CA THR A 21 -25.62 27.43 -7.35
C THR A 21 -24.12 27.22 -7.41
N ASN A 22 -23.50 27.98 -8.30
CA ASN A 22 -22.07 28.22 -8.39
C ASN A 22 -21.50 28.39 -6.96
N PRO A 23 -20.63 27.49 -6.47
CA PRO A 23 -20.13 27.60 -5.11
C PRO A 23 -19.24 28.83 -5.03
N GLU A 24 -19.58 29.71 -4.09
CA GLU A 24 -18.78 30.86 -3.67
C GLU A 24 -17.29 30.49 -3.66
N GLU A 25 -16.46 31.35 -4.25
CA GLU A 25 -15.01 31.30 -4.07
C GLU A 25 -14.72 31.41 -2.58
N LEU A 26 -14.55 30.27 -1.91
CA LEU A 26 -13.98 30.20 -0.57
C LEU A 26 -12.71 31.04 -0.58
N SER A 27 -12.65 32.00 0.34
CA SER A 27 -11.46 32.81 0.55
C SER A 27 -10.23 31.90 0.65
N VAL A 28 -9.10 32.35 0.12
CA VAL A 28 -7.84 31.60 0.19
C VAL A 28 -7.53 31.17 1.63
N ALA A 29 -7.92 31.98 2.62
CA ALA A 29 -7.79 31.66 4.04
C ALA A 29 -8.64 30.45 4.48
N ASP A 30 -9.90 30.37 4.04
CA ASP A 30 -10.78 29.24 4.38
C ASP A 30 -10.35 27.95 3.68
N ARG A 31 -9.83 28.07 2.45
CA ARG A 31 -9.24 26.94 1.72
C ARG A 31 -7.97 26.43 2.39
N LEU A 32 -7.12 27.32 2.87
CA LEU A 32 -5.91 26.99 3.62
C LEU A 32 -6.26 26.27 4.92
N LYS A 33 -7.21 26.81 5.68
CA LYS A 33 -7.68 26.19 6.93
C LYS A 33 -8.26 24.80 6.70
N ALA A 34 -9.09 24.63 5.67
CA ALA A 34 -9.62 23.32 5.31
C ALA A 34 -8.53 22.33 4.86
N MET A 35 -7.46 22.82 4.22
CA MET A 35 -6.31 21.97 3.88
C MET A 35 -5.49 21.59 5.11
N GLU A 36 -5.24 22.51 6.03
CA GLU A 36 -4.56 22.25 7.30
C GLU A 36 -5.32 21.21 8.15
N ASP A 37 -6.64 21.37 8.26
CA ASP A 37 -7.50 20.41 8.98
C ASP A 37 -7.45 19.02 8.34
N ARG A 38 -7.45 18.94 6.99
CA ARG A 38 -7.32 17.66 6.29
C ARG A 38 -5.94 17.03 6.47
N VAL A 39 -4.87 17.82 6.49
CA VAL A 39 -3.50 17.33 6.76
C VAL A 39 -3.39 16.80 8.19
N ASN A 40 -4.01 17.47 9.16
CA ASN A 40 -4.04 17.01 10.54
C ASN A 40 -4.81 15.69 10.68
N GLN A 41 -5.97 15.57 10.04
CA GLN A 41 -6.74 14.31 10.01
C GLN A 41 -5.96 13.16 9.35
N LEU A 42 -5.27 13.43 8.24
CA LEU A 42 -4.41 12.43 7.60
C LEU A 42 -3.26 12.01 8.51
N THR A 43 -2.67 12.95 9.23
CA THR A 43 -1.58 12.68 10.18
C THR A 43 -2.06 11.81 11.34
N GLU A 44 -3.25 12.08 11.88
CA GLU A 44 -3.87 11.25 12.91
C GLU A 44 -4.20 9.84 12.40
N LEU A 45 -4.75 9.73 11.18
CA LEU A 45 -5.04 8.44 10.56
C LEU A 45 -3.77 7.63 10.32
N ILE A 46 -2.70 8.24 9.81
CA ILE A 46 -1.40 7.60 9.62
C ILE A 46 -0.84 7.13 10.96
N ASN A 47 -0.84 7.99 11.99
CA ASN A 47 -0.33 7.64 13.32
C ASN A 47 -1.16 6.54 13.98
N SER A 48 -2.48 6.55 13.81
CA SER A 48 -3.37 5.51 14.34
C SER A 48 -3.14 4.16 13.63
N GLY A 49 -2.97 4.18 12.31
CA GLY A 49 -2.59 3.01 11.52
C GLY A 49 -1.22 2.45 11.92
N PHE A 50 -0.21 3.30 12.10
CA PHE A 50 1.10 2.86 12.59
C PHE A 50 1.02 2.22 13.98
N ARG A 51 0.22 2.77 14.91
CA ARG A 51 0.02 2.16 16.23
C ARG A 51 -0.70 0.82 16.17
N ALA A 52 -1.72 0.70 15.32
CA ALA A 52 -2.43 -0.56 15.12
C ALA A 52 -1.48 -1.64 14.56
N LEU A 53 -0.72 -1.31 13.52
CA LEU A 53 0.29 -2.21 12.93
C LEU A 53 1.45 -2.53 13.89
N SER A 54 1.80 -1.60 14.78
CA SER A 54 2.83 -1.84 15.80
C SER A 54 2.35 -2.73 16.93
N LYS A 55 1.04 -2.76 17.20
CA LYS A 55 0.44 -3.60 18.24
C LYS A 55 0.38 -5.07 17.81
N ASP A 56 0.13 -5.34 16.53
CA ASP A 56 0.30 -6.68 15.93
C ASP A 56 1.76 -7.15 15.93
N ARG A 57 2.73 -6.23 16.00
CA ARG A 57 4.16 -6.55 15.98
C ARG A 57 4.70 -7.04 17.33
N ARG A 58 4.10 -6.63 18.46
CA ARG A 58 4.59 -6.96 19.82
C ARG A 58 4.33 -8.39 20.27
N GLU A 59 3.43 -9.13 19.62
CA GLU A 59 3.29 -10.57 19.89
C GLU A 59 4.33 -11.42 19.13
N ASN A 60 5.11 -10.81 18.24
CA ASN A 60 6.11 -11.49 17.42
C ASN A 60 7.57 -11.09 17.74
N ASP A 61 7.79 -10.34 18.82
CA ASP A 61 9.11 -9.80 19.23
C ASP A 61 10.10 -10.87 19.73
N ASN A 62 9.77 -12.18 19.68
CA ASN A 62 10.64 -13.28 20.13
C ASN A 62 11.20 -14.16 19.01
N ALA A 63 11.00 -13.79 17.74
CA ALA A 63 11.58 -14.55 16.64
C ALA A 63 12.07 -13.61 15.53
N TYR A 64 13.34 -13.23 15.59
CA TYR A 64 14.10 -12.91 14.38
C TYR A 64 14.25 -14.21 13.57
N ASN A 65 13.14 -14.75 13.08
CA ASN A 65 13.13 -15.84 12.13
C ASN A 65 13.74 -15.28 10.86
N SER A 66 14.96 -15.70 10.55
CA SER A 66 15.50 -15.54 9.22
C SER A 66 14.50 -16.11 8.22
N ASN A 67 14.43 -15.53 7.02
CA ASN A 67 13.67 -16.12 5.94
C ASN A 67 14.16 -17.55 5.63
N SER A 68 13.47 -18.28 4.76
CA SER A 68 13.86 -19.63 4.34
C SER A 68 15.32 -19.79 3.87
N ASP A 69 16.01 -18.71 3.47
CA ASP A 69 17.44 -18.69 3.12
C ASP A 69 18.37 -18.56 4.35
N GLY A 70 17.81 -18.42 5.56
CA GLY A 70 18.48 -18.41 6.86
C GLY A 70 19.28 -17.13 7.18
N ARG A 71 19.34 -16.17 6.25
CA ARG A 71 20.34 -15.08 6.29
C ARG A 71 19.78 -13.67 6.37
N ILE A 72 18.58 -13.45 5.83
CA ILE A 72 17.97 -12.13 5.82
C ILE A 72 16.80 -12.17 6.79
N PRO A 73 16.78 -11.30 7.82
CA PRO A 73 15.68 -11.24 8.77
C PRO A 73 14.35 -11.01 8.06
N ALA A 74 13.31 -11.75 8.47
CA ALA A 74 11.94 -11.41 8.09
C ALA A 74 11.63 -9.95 8.50
N GLY A 75 10.85 -9.26 7.67
CA GLY A 75 10.58 -7.83 7.80
C GLY A 75 11.63 -6.91 7.15
N THR A 76 12.74 -7.44 6.64
CA THR A 76 13.69 -6.62 5.86
C THR A 76 13.03 -6.10 4.60
N ILE A 77 13.23 -4.81 4.29
CA ILE A 77 12.71 -4.17 3.08
C ILE A 77 13.89 -3.79 2.18
N PHE A 78 13.79 -4.16 0.90
CA PHE A 78 14.69 -3.72 -0.14
C PHE A 78 13.96 -2.90 -1.20
N MET A 79 14.74 -2.09 -1.91
CA MET A 79 14.33 -1.33 -3.08
C MET A 79 15.07 -1.88 -4.31
N GLY A 80 14.35 -2.03 -5.41
CA GLY A 80 14.89 -2.38 -6.71
C GLY A 80 14.33 -1.47 -7.78
N THR A 81 15.08 -1.24 -8.86
CA THR A 81 14.63 -0.41 -9.98
C THR A 81 14.18 -1.30 -11.12
N SER A 82 12.90 -1.23 -11.46
CA SER A 82 12.35 -1.80 -12.68
C SER A 82 12.47 -0.82 -13.83
N VAL A 83 12.87 -1.32 -15.00
CA VAL A 83 12.87 -0.53 -16.24
C VAL A 83 11.45 -0.12 -16.64
N ARG A 84 10.43 -0.90 -16.25
CA ARG A 84 9.03 -0.69 -16.67
C ARG A 84 8.18 -0.01 -15.60
N ASN A 85 8.41 -0.34 -14.33
CA ASN A 85 7.50 0.00 -13.23
C ASN A 85 8.12 0.96 -12.19
N GLY A 86 9.27 1.57 -12.49
CA GLY A 86 9.96 2.46 -11.53
C GLY A 86 10.53 1.69 -10.33
N THR A 87 10.51 2.32 -9.15
CA THR A 87 11.02 1.70 -7.92
C THR A 87 10.03 0.68 -7.37
N LEU A 88 10.52 -0.55 -7.14
CA LEU A 88 9.78 -1.64 -6.52
C LEU A 88 10.30 -1.88 -5.11
N LEU A 89 9.38 -2.21 -4.20
CA LEU A 89 9.70 -2.63 -2.84
C LEU A 89 9.63 -4.15 -2.77
N LEU A 90 10.65 -4.75 -2.18
CA LEU A 90 10.69 -6.15 -1.83
C LEU A 90 10.64 -6.29 -0.31
N THR A 91 9.67 -7.06 0.19
CA THR A 91 9.56 -7.39 1.60
C THR A 91 10.02 -8.83 1.81
N VAL A 92 10.95 -9.03 2.75
CA VAL A 92 11.35 -10.35 3.19
C VAL A 92 10.35 -10.84 4.22
N THR A 93 9.81 -12.03 3.99
CA THR A 93 8.93 -12.73 4.94
C THR A 93 9.65 -13.98 5.42
N GLU A 94 9.15 -14.63 6.47
CA GLU A 94 9.67 -15.95 6.90
C GLU A 94 9.67 -16.97 5.74
N ASP A 95 8.70 -16.76 4.88
CA ASP A 95 8.19 -17.67 3.88
C ASP A 95 8.83 -17.46 2.49
N GLY A 96 9.62 -16.40 2.32
CA GLY A 96 10.28 -16.03 1.06
C GLY A 96 10.33 -14.53 0.82
N TYR A 97 10.33 -14.13 -0.45
CA TYR A 97 10.52 -12.75 -0.90
C TYR A 97 9.30 -12.23 -1.63
N CYS A 98 8.71 -11.11 -1.20
CA CYS A 98 7.46 -10.59 -1.76
C CYS A 98 7.66 -9.26 -2.47
N ILE A 99 7.05 -9.09 -3.65
CA ILE A 99 6.88 -7.80 -4.34
C ILE A 99 5.38 -7.59 -4.55
N GLY A 100 4.78 -6.65 -3.83
CA GLY A 100 3.32 -6.55 -3.76
C GLY A 100 2.71 -7.87 -3.26
N GLU A 101 1.73 -8.40 -4.01
CA GLU A 101 1.07 -9.68 -3.71
C GLU A 101 1.84 -10.91 -4.23
N SER A 102 2.91 -10.71 -5.02
CA SER A 102 3.66 -11.81 -5.64
C SER A 102 4.77 -12.31 -4.72
N LYS A 103 4.83 -13.64 -4.50
CA LYS A 103 5.84 -14.33 -3.69
C LYS A 103 6.86 -15.06 -4.56
N TYR A 104 8.14 -14.93 -4.20
CA TYR A 104 9.28 -15.49 -4.91
C TYR A 104 10.14 -16.33 -3.98
N SER A 105 10.70 -17.42 -4.51
CA SER A 105 11.54 -18.36 -3.77
C SER A 105 12.97 -17.87 -3.52
N SER A 106 13.43 -16.84 -4.23
CA SER A 106 14.78 -16.28 -4.06
C SER A 106 14.85 -14.80 -4.45
N LEU A 107 15.86 -14.08 -3.93
CA LEU A 107 16.16 -12.70 -4.34
C LEU A 107 16.36 -12.58 -5.86
N SER A 108 17.00 -13.58 -6.49
CA SER A 108 17.26 -13.56 -7.93
C SER A 108 15.99 -13.77 -8.75
N ALA A 109 15.08 -14.63 -8.30
CA ALA A 109 13.77 -14.80 -8.94
C ALA A 109 12.96 -13.49 -8.87
N ALA A 110 12.95 -12.85 -7.70
CA ALA A 110 12.31 -11.56 -7.52
C ALA A 110 12.97 -10.47 -8.39
N ALA A 111 14.31 -10.43 -8.47
CA ALA A 111 15.04 -9.47 -9.30
C ALA A 111 14.78 -9.67 -10.80
N GLN A 112 14.63 -10.93 -11.23
CA GLN A 112 14.26 -11.25 -12.60
C GLN A 112 12.85 -10.77 -12.92
N ALA A 113 11.89 -10.99 -12.03
CA ALA A 113 10.53 -10.48 -12.20
C ALA A 113 10.50 -8.94 -12.23
N ALA A 114 11.27 -8.29 -11.35
CA ALA A 114 11.37 -6.84 -11.28
C ALA A 114 12.01 -6.20 -12.54
N SER A 115 13.09 -6.78 -13.04
CA SER A 115 13.88 -6.20 -14.14
C SER A 115 13.51 -6.72 -15.52
N GLY A 116 12.77 -7.83 -15.61
CA GLY A 116 12.45 -8.52 -16.86
C GLY A 116 13.62 -9.33 -17.46
N VAL A 117 14.80 -9.33 -16.81
CA VAL A 117 16.00 -10.04 -17.27
C VAL A 117 16.66 -10.76 -16.10
N ARG A 118 17.47 -11.80 -16.37
CA ARG A 118 18.19 -12.52 -15.31
C ARG A 118 19.21 -11.58 -14.64
N ARG A 119 19.11 -11.40 -13.33
CA ARG A 119 20.00 -10.56 -12.50
C ARG A 119 20.41 -11.30 -11.24
N SER A 120 21.58 -10.94 -10.69
CA SER A 120 21.94 -11.35 -9.35
C SER A 120 21.06 -10.59 -8.35
N GLY A 121 20.19 -11.30 -7.62
CA GLY A 121 19.34 -10.67 -6.62
C GLY A 121 20.15 -9.95 -5.53
N TRP A 122 21.30 -10.51 -5.15
CA TRP A 122 22.15 -9.97 -4.08
C TRP A 122 22.75 -8.60 -4.40
N THR A 123 22.93 -8.26 -5.67
CA THR A 123 23.45 -6.95 -6.09
C THR A 123 22.36 -6.02 -6.62
N PHE A 124 21.22 -6.57 -7.03
CA PHE A 124 20.10 -5.79 -7.56
C PHE A 124 19.33 -5.07 -6.45
N TRP A 125 19.05 -5.77 -5.34
CA TRP A 125 18.25 -5.24 -4.23
C TRP A 125 19.11 -4.39 -3.30
N LYS A 126 18.59 -3.21 -2.95
CA LYS A 126 19.26 -2.24 -2.09
C LYS A 126 18.47 -1.96 -0.82
N THR A 127 19.15 -1.80 0.31
CA THR A 127 18.55 -1.29 1.55
C THR A 127 18.26 0.21 1.42
N ALA A 128 17.53 0.76 2.39
CA ALA A 128 17.14 2.18 2.38
C ALA A 128 18.34 3.16 2.36
N ASP A 129 19.49 2.73 2.87
CA ASP A 129 20.77 3.46 2.84
C ASP A 129 21.55 3.29 1.51
N GLY A 130 20.98 2.59 0.53
CA GLY A 130 21.54 2.42 -0.81
C GLY A 130 22.55 1.28 -0.94
N ARG A 131 22.91 0.58 0.14
CA ARG A 131 23.80 -0.59 0.09
C ARG A 131 23.06 -1.79 -0.50
N THR A 132 23.79 -2.66 -1.19
CA THR A 132 23.25 -3.89 -1.76
C THR A 132 23.07 -4.96 -0.68
N ALA A 133 22.15 -5.91 -0.91
CA ALA A 133 22.00 -7.06 -0.03
C ALA A 133 23.32 -7.85 0.16
N LYS A 134 24.17 -7.90 -0.89
CA LYS A 134 25.52 -8.46 -0.83
C LYS A 134 26.41 -7.76 0.20
N GLU A 135 26.42 -6.43 0.22
CA GLU A 135 27.26 -5.65 1.13
C GLU A 135 26.79 -5.75 2.58
N VAL A 136 25.49 -5.88 2.81
CA VAL A 136 24.91 -5.95 4.17
C VAL A 136 25.01 -7.37 4.75
N PHE A 137 24.80 -8.41 3.93
CA PHE A 137 24.65 -9.79 4.39
C PHE A 137 25.74 -10.75 3.90
N GLY A 138 26.75 -10.25 3.18
CA GLY A 138 28.03 -10.94 2.93
C GLY A 138 27.99 -12.14 1.98
N LYS A 139 27.43 -11.98 0.77
CA LYS A 139 27.42 -13.06 -0.26
C LYS A 139 28.08 -12.68 -1.57
#